data_AF-A0A0C1R8E8-F1
#
_entry.id   AF-A0A0C1R8E8-F1
#
_cell.length_a   1.000
_cell.length_b   1.000
_cell.length_c   1.000
_cell.angle_alpha   90.00
_cell.angle_beta   90.00
_cell.angle_gamma   90.00
#
_symmetry.space_group_name_H-M   'P 1'
#
loop_
_entity.id
_entity.type
_entity.pdbx_description
1 polymer ?
#
loop_
_entity_poly.entity_id
_entity_poly.type
_entity_poly.pdbx_seq_one_letter_code
_entity_poly.pdbx_strand_id
1 'polypeptide(L)'
;MEQIKERLEQNLENILKDSKEILEKYSLSNLKVIGFQVGEKTDKVKPSQAPILKDFNEVLEKRNLQDAYIIEFTIAEDSGKEGFCQIKIDGYWITVRCGR
;
A
#
# COMPACT_ATOMS: atom_id res chain seq x y z
N MET A 1 -2.24 -16.70 -2.52
CA MET A 1 -2.32 -15.52 -3.42
C MET A 1 -3.73 -14.96 -3.59
N GLU A 2 -4.73 -15.74 -4.01
CA GLU A 2 -6.12 -15.24 -4.17
C GLU A 2 -6.69 -14.63 -2.87
N GLN A 3 -6.43 -15.26 -1.72
CA GLN A 3 -6.81 -14.74 -0.40
C GLN A 3 -6.08 -13.44 0.02
N ILE A 4 -4.86 -13.19 -0.47
CA ILE A 4 -4.13 -11.92 -0.20
C ILE A 4 -4.79 -10.80 -1.00
N LYS A 5 -5.12 -11.09 -2.27
CA LYS A 5 -5.82 -10.17 -3.16
C LYS A 5 -7.18 -9.75 -2.56
N GLU A 6 -8.02 -10.70 -2.15
CA GLU A 6 -9.33 -10.39 -1.56
C GLU A 6 -9.18 -9.57 -0.27
N ARG A 7 -8.24 -9.93 0.61
CA ARG A 7 -7.99 -9.18 1.85
C ARG A 7 -7.47 -7.76 1.57
N LEU A 8 -6.61 -7.58 0.57
CA LEU A 8 -6.13 -6.26 0.14
C LEU A 8 -7.28 -5.42 -0.39
N GLU A 9 -8.12 -5.98 -1.26
CA GLU A 9 -9.30 -5.30 -1.80
C GLU A 9 -10.28 -4.90 -0.68
N GLN A 10 -10.54 -5.78 0.28
CA GLN A 10 -11.42 -5.52 1.43
C GLN A 10 -10.88 -4.47 2.40
N ASN A 11 -9.56 -4.34 2.54
CA ASN A 11 -8.92 -3.41 3.46
C ASN A 11 -8.39 -2.14 2.80
N LEU A 12 -8.56 -1.99 1.48
CA LEU A 12 -7.83 -0.98 0.72
C LEU A 12 -8.09 0.45 1.22
N GLU A 13 -9.35 0.82 1.45
CA GLU A 13 -9.69 2.16 1.93
C GLU A 13 -8.98 2.49 3.25
N ASN A 14 -8.94 1.51 4.16
CA ASN A 14 -8.23 1.65 5.43
C ASN A 14 -6.72 1.72 5.23
N ILE A 15 -6.15 0.91 4.34
CA ILE A 15 -4.73 0.95 3.99
C ILE A 15 -4.36 2.34 3.45
N LEU A 16 -5.17 2.90 2.55
CA LEU A 16 -4.95 4.22 1.96
C LEU A 16 -5.09 5.35 2.99
N LYS A 17 -6.06 5.24 3.90
CA LYS A 17 -6.21 6.17 5.01
C LYS A 17 -4.98 6.16 5.92
N ASP A 18 -4.55 4.98 6.37
CA ASP A 18 -3.37 4.84 7.22
C ASP A 18 -2.09 5.27 6.46
N SER A 19 -2.06 5.08 5.13
CA SER A 19 -0.97 5.54 4.25
C SER A 19 -0.83 7.07 4.25
N LYS A 20 -1.93 7.81 4.36
CA LYS A 20 -1.88 9.28 4.46
C LYS A 20 -1.20 9.73 5.74
N GLU A 21 -1.52 9.08 6.88
CA GLU A 21 -0.86 9.34 8.16
C GLU A 21 0.65 9.05 8.09
N ILE A 22 1.05 8.01 7.36
CA ILE A 22 2.46 7.74 7.08
C ILE A 22 3.08 8.88 6.27
N LEU A 23 2.47 9.30 5.16
CA LEU A 23 3.01 10.40 4.36
C LEU A 23 3.17 11.70 5.17
N GLU A 24 2.21 12.02 6.05
CA GLU A 24 2.28 13.15 6.96
C GLU A 24 3.49 13.04 7.92
N LYS A 25 3.76 11.86 8.49
CA LYS A 25 4.94 11.59 9.34
C LYS A 25 6.27 11.89 8.62
N TYR A 26 6.32 11.71 7.30
CA TYR A 26 7.51 11.99 6.48
C TYR A 26 7.49 13.37 5.80
N SER A 27 6.63 14.30 6.22
CA SER A 27 6.49 15.63 5.61
C SER A 27 6.08 15.60 4.12
N LEU A 28 5.33 14.56 3.72
CA LEU A 28 4.79 14.36 2.37
C LEU A 28 3.26 14.58 2.34
N SER A 29 2.75 15.45 3.21
CA SER A 29 1.31 15.67 3.44
C SER A 29 0.53 16.23 2.24
N ASN A 30 1.22 16.83 1.27
CA ASN A 30 0.65 17.30 0.01
C ASN A 30 0.57 16.20 -1.06
N LEU A 31 1.03 14.98 -0.74
CA LEU A 31 1.04 13.84 -1.64
C LEU A 31 0.02 12.80 -1.18
N LYS A 32 -0.39 11.97 -2.13
CA LYS A 32 -1.19 10.78 -1.88
C LYS A 32 -0.57 9.57 -2.56
N VAL A 33 -0.81 8.39 -2.00
CA VAL A 33 -0.43 7.15 -2.67
C VAL A 33 -1.42 6.85 -3.80
N ILE A 34 -0.89 6.61 -5.00
CA ILE A 34 -1.64 6.23 -6.20
C ILE A 34 -1.28 4.82 -6.68
N GLY A 35 -0.42 4.12 -5.94
CA GLY A 35 -0.15 2.71 -6.23
C GLY A 35 0.79 2.06 -5.25
N PHE A 36 0.72 0.73 -5.21
CA PHE A 36 1.56 -0.15 -4.43
C PHE A 36 1.97 -1.35 -5.27
N GLN A 37 3.20 -1.81 -5.11
CA GLN A 37 3.56 -3.17 -5.47
C GLN A 37 3.71 -3.97 -4.19
N VAL A 38 3.00 -5.10 -4.11
CA VAL A 38 2.98 -5.97 -2.95
C VAL A 38 3.63 -7.30 -3.32
N GLY A 39 4.51 -7.79 -2.44
CA GLY A 39 5.09 -9.12 -2.49
C GLY A 39 4.57 -10.00 -1.35
N GLU A 40 4.69 -11.31 -1.52
CA GLU A 40 4.44 -12.29 -0.46
C GLU A 40 5.72 -12.48 0.37
N LYS A 41 5.59 -12.44 1.71
CA LYS A 41 6.72 -12.71 2.60
C LYS A 41 7.06 -14.20 2.49
N THR A 42 8.28 -14.47 2.02
CA THR A 42 8.85 -15.82 1.98
C THR A 42 10.20 -15.79 2.70
N ASP A 43 10.70 -16.96 3.12
CA ASP A 43 12.04 -17.05 3.75
C ASP A 43 13.18 -16.57 2.83
N LYS A 44 12.90 -16.39 1.54
CA LYS A 44 13.87 -16.05 0.50
C LYS A 44 14.01 -14.55 0.24
N VAL A 45 12.98 -13.75 0.55
CA VAL A 45 12.97 -12.31 0.21
C VAL A 45 12.66 -11.50 1.45
N LYS A 46 13.65 -10.69 1.87
CA LYS A 46 13.48 -9.79 3.01
C LYS A 46 12.84 -8.47 2.55
N PRO A 47 11.85 -7.96 3.28
CA PRO A 47 11.29 -6.64 3.02
C PRO A 47 12.39 -5.57 3.08
N SER A 48 12.22 -4.51 2.27
CA SER A 48 13.08 -3.33 2.35
C SER A 48 13.12 -2.79 3.77
N GLN A 49 14.31 -2.35 4.20
CA GLN A 49 14.54 -1.76 5.51
C GLN A 49 14.34 -0.24 5.52
N ALA A 50 13.84 0.33 4.41
CA ALA A 50 13.53 1.76 4.37
C ALA A 50 12.46 2.08 5.44
N PRO A 51 12.67 3.10 6.31
CA PRO A 51 11.76 3.40 7.41
C PRO A 51 10.31 3.59 6.97
N ILE A 52 10.10 4.30 5.87
CA ILE A 52 8.76 4.55 5.32
C ILE A 52 8.08 3.24 4.89
N LEU A 53 8.80 2.34 4.21
CA LEU A 53 8.27 1.03 3.81
C LEU A 53 7.98 0.14 5.01
N LYS A 54 8.76 0.26 6.10
CA LYS A 54 8.45 -0.43 7.35
C LYS A 54 7.11 0.04 7.93
N ASP A 55 6.89 1.36 8.01
CA ASP A 55 5.61 1.90 8.50
C ASP A 55 4.44 1.45 7.61
N PHE A 56 4.63 1.42 6.29
CA PHE A 56 3.64 0.87 5.35
C PHE A 56 3.36 -0.63 5.57
N ASN A 57 4.38 -1.41 5.91
CA ASN A 57 4.20 -2.83 6.22
C ASN A 57 3.47 -3.04 7.56
N GLU A 58 3.66 -2.16 8.54
CA GLU A 58 2.89 -2.19 9.79
C GLU A 58 1.40 -1.95 9.53
N VAL A 59 1.04 -1.16 8.51
CA VAL A 59 -0.36 -1.00 8.07
C VAL A 59 -0.93 -2.31 7.54
N LEU A 60 -0.17 -3.07 6.74
CA LEU A 60 -0.61 -4.40 6.29
C LEU A 60 -0.80 -5.35 7.48
N GLU A 61 0.13 -5.37 8.42
CA GLU A 61 0.08 -6.24 9.61
C GLU A 61 -1.16 -5.95 10.49
N LYS A 62 -1.48 -4.67 10.72
CA LYS A 62 -2.70 -4.26 11.46
C LYS A 62 -4.00 -4.76 10.83
N ARG A 63 -3.97 -5.14 9.55
CA ARG A 63 -5.14 -5.58 8.75
C ARG A 63 -5.10 -7.07 8.42
N ASN A 64 -4.35 -7.86 9.20
CA ASN A 64 -4.17 -9.31 8.98
C ASN A 64 -3.55 -9.66 7.61
N LEU A 65 -2.70 -8.79 7.06
CA LEU A 65 -1.93 -9.01 5.82
C LEU A 65 -0.44 -9.21 6.12
N GLN A 66 -0.13 -9.87 7.25
CA GLN A 66 1.23 -10.11 7.74
C GLN A 66 2.07 -11.01 6.82
N ASP A 67 1.42 -11.78 5.96
CA ASP A 67 2.00 -12.60 4.89
C ASP A 67 2.37 -11.80 3.63
N ALA A 68 2.08 -10.49 3.62
CA ALA A 68 2.41 -9.59 2.52
C ALA A 68 3.33 -8.44 2.98
N TYR A 69 4.04 -7.83 2.03
CA TYR A 69 4.83 -6.62 2.26
C TYR A 69 4.83 -5.72 1.02
N ILE A 70 4.95 -4.40 1.22
CA ILE A 70 5.08 -3.41 0.16
C ILE A 70 6.54 -3.41 -0.34
N ILE A 71 6.70 -3.69 -1.63
CA ILE A 71 7.96 -3.63 -2.36
C ILE A 71 8.27 -2.17 -2.69
N GLU A 72 7.29 -1.48 -3.27
CA GLU A 72 7.36 -0.08 -3.68
C GLU A 72 5.96 0.55 -3.64
N PHE A 73 5.91 1.88 -3.60
CA PHE A 73 4.69 2.66 -3.66
C PHE A 73 4.92 3.87 -4.57
N THR A 74 3.85 4.32 -5.21
CA THR A 74 3.86 5.47 -6.12
C THR A 74 3.04 6.58 -5.51
N ILE A 75 3.59 7.79 -5.46
CA ILE A 75 2.92 8.98 -4.93
C ILE A 75 2.72 10.02 -6.02
N ALA A 76 1.69 10.83 -5.86
CA ALA A 76 1.41 11.99 -6.70
C ALA A 76 0.86 13.14 -5.84
N GLU A 77 0.89 14.36 -6.37
CA GLU A 77 0.26 15.50 -5.71
C GLU A 77 -1.23 15.23 -5.46
N ASP A 78 -1.68 15.54 -4.24
CA ASP A 78 -3.08 15.44 -3.90
C ASP A 78 -3.85 16.62 -4.50
N SER A 79 -4.43 16.38 -5.68
CA SER A 79 -5.29 17.34 -6.36
C SER A 79 -6.73 17.40 -5.81
N GLY A 80 -7.06 16.63 -4.75
CA GLY A 80 -8.40 16.59 -4.17
C GLY A 80 -9.49 15.95 -5.06
N LYS A 81 -9.08 15.40 -6.21
CA LYS A 81 -9.93 14.64 -7.14
C LYS A 81 -9.88 13.15 -6.80
N GLU A 82 -11.01 12.47 -7.02
CA GLU A 82 -11.06 10.99 -7.00
C GLU A 82 -9.96 10.43 -7.91
N GLY A 83 -9.23 9.46 -7.37
CA GLY A 83 -8.09 8.84 -8.04
C GLY A 83 -8.30 7.35 -8.21
N PHE A 84 -7.38 6.72 -8.92
CA PHE A 84 -7.23 5.28 -8.92
C PHE A 84 -5.94 4.93 -8.20
N CYS A 85 -5.95 3.86 -7.42
CA CYS A 85 -4.74 3.24 -6.92
C CYS A 85 -4.52 1.92 -7.63
N GLN A 86 -3.30 1.73 -8.08
CA GLN A 86 -2.89 0.51 -8.76
C GLN A 86 -2.14 -0.38 -7.77
N ILE A 87 -2.62 -1.59 -7.56
CA ILE A 87 -1.95 -2.60 -6.73
C ILE A 87 -1.38 -3.65 -7.66
N LYS A 88 -0.06 -3.85 -7.62
CA LYS A 88 0.59 -4.94 -8.35
C LYS A 88 0.87 -6.10 -7.41
N ILE A 89 0.34 -7.27 -7.72
CA ILE A 89 0.56 -8.52 -6.99
C ILE A 89 1.08 -9.57 -7.98
N ASP A 90 2.30 -10.06 -7.78
CA ASP A 90 2.94 -11.09 -8.63
C ASP A 90 2.85 -10.80 -10.15
N GLY A 91 3.09 -9.54 -10.53
CA GLY A 91 3.00 -9.12 -11.93
C GLY A 91 1.61 -8.71 -12.42
N TYR A 92 0.54 -8.98 -11.68
CA TYR A 92 -0.82 -8.60 -12.03
C TYR A 92 -1.23 -7.26 -11.43
N TRP A 93 -1.76 -6.38 -12.27
CA TRP A 93 -2.28 -5.07 -11.85
C TRP A 93 -3.77 -5.16 -11.50
N ILE A 94 -4.11 -4.64 -10.34
CA ILE A 94 -5.46 -4.39 -9.89
C ILE A 94 -5.63 -2.89 -9.81
N THR A 95 -6.59 -2.34 -10.53
CA THR A 95 -6.92 -0.92 -10.45
C THR A 95 -8.14 -0.78 -9.55
N VAL A 96 -8.01 -0.04 -8.47
CA VAL A 96 -9.10 0.21 -7.54
C VAL A 96 -9.38 1.70 -7.47
N ARG A 97 -10.65 2.08 -7.35
CA ARG A 97 -11.04 3.47 -7.13
C ARG A 97 -10.64 3.86 -5.72
N CYS A 98 -9.88 4.94 -5.61
CA CYS A 98 -9.50 5.54 -4.35
C CYS A 98 -10.42 6.74 -4.13
N GLY A 99 -11.43 6.50 -3.29
CA GLY A 99 -12.35 7.54 -2.82
C GLY A 99 -11.65 8.58 -1.96
N ARG A 100 -12.29 9.74 -1.83
CA ARG A 100 -11.83 10.91 -1.08
C ARG A 100 -11.32 10.62 0.33
#